data_AF-A0A956KVD7-F1
#
_entry.id   AF-A0A956KVD7-F1
#
_cell.length_a   1.000
_cell.length_b   1.000
_cell.length_c   1.000
_cell.angle_alpha   90.00
_cell.angle_beta   90.00
_cell.angle_gamma   90.00
#
_symmetry.space_group_name_H-M   'P 1'
#
loop_
_entity.id
_entity.type
_entity.pdbx_description
1 polymer ?
#
loop_
_entity_poly.entity_id
_entity_poly.type
_entity_poly.pdbx_seq_one_letter_code
_entity_poly.pdbx_strand_id
1 'polypeptide(L)'
;VDAQLESLTQGRSAGGTGGMASKLEAARLATEAGCTALIVDGTRPEALTRALHGDDVGTVIWPPQRRPARRQHIAIGRAHAGALVVNEGAIAALTHRKASLLPIGVLRVEGDFGSGDVVELRDGSGRVHGRGVVNYDAQACRALAGHHSAEIDRILGWRGYDALVTRDNLVLGEV
;
A
#
# COMPACT_ATOMS: atom_id res chain seq x y z
N VAL A 1 0.34 -0.67 -19.19
CA VAL A 1 -0.29 0.23 -20.19
C VAL A 1 0.83 1.08 -20.75
N ASP A 2 1.01 1.11 -22.07
CA ASP A 2 2.06 1.87 -22.73
C ASP A 2 1.47 2.93 -23.67
N ALA A 3 2.32 3.83 -24.16
CA ALA A 3 1.92 4.92 -25.03
C ALA A 3 1.29 4.44 -26.36
N GLN A 4 1.65 3.24 -26.80
CA GLN A 4 1.11 2.63 -28.02
C GLN A 4 -0.35 2.20 -27.80
N LEU A 5 -0.67 1.60 -26.66
CA LEU A 5 -2.03 1.21 -26.27
C LEU A 5 -2.93 2.43 -26.02
N GLU A 6 -2.39 3.49 -25.41
CA GLU A 6 -3.11 4.75 -25.17
C GLU A 6 -3.48 5.44 -26.49
N SER A 7 -2.59 5.42 -27.49
CA SER A 7 -2.83 6.02 -28.81
C SER A 7 -4.03 5.40 -29.56
N LEU A 8 -4.40 4.15 -29.24
CA LEU A 8 -5.51 3.42 -29.87
C LEU A 8 -6.89 3.79 -29.29
N THR A 9 -6.95 4.66 -28.27
CA THR A 9 -8.18 4.95 -27.52
C THR A 9 -8.90 6.25 -27.91
N GLN A 10 -8.58 6.82 -29.07
CA GLN A 10 -9.23 8.02 -29.57
C GLN A 10 -10.68 7.74 -29.97
N GLY A 11 -11.62 7.91 -29.04
CA GLY A 11 -13.05 7.79 -29.28
C GLY A 11 -13.89 7.75 -28.00
N ARG A 12 -15.08 8.37 -28.04
CA ARG A 12 -16.11 8.27 -27.00
C ARG A 12 -17.30 7.49 -27.56
N SER A 13 -17.66 6.38 -26.92
CA SER A 13 -18.90 5.66 -27.23
C SER A 13 -20.10 6.39 -26.60
N ALA A 14 -21.23 6.42 -27.31
CA ALA A 14 -22.43 7.21 -26.96
C ALA A 14 -23.10 6.88 -25.61
N GLY A 15 -22.73 5.78 -24.94
CA GLY A 15 -23.41 5.28 -23.73
C GLY A 15 -22.64 5.39 -22.41
N GLY A 16 -21.49 6.07 -22.33
CA GLY A 16 -20.66 6.10 -21.11
C GLY A 16 -20.11 7.48 -20.75
N THR A 17 -19.92 7.74 -19.45
CA THR A 17 -19.39 9.02 -18.93
C THR A 17 -17.89 9.22 -19.19
N GLY A 18 -17.13 8.13 -19.38
CA GLY A 18 -15.69 8.12 -19.71
C GLY A 18 -15.37 7.20 -20.90
N GLY A 19 -14.53 7.68 -21.82
CA GLY A 19 -14.09 6.96 -23.02
C GLY A 19 -13.15 5.78 -22.71
N MET A 20 -12.59 5.16 -23.76
CA MET A 20 -11.60 4.08 -23.57
C MET A 20 -10.35 4.56 -22.84
N ALA A 21 -9.92 5.81 -23.07
CA ALA A 21 -8.83 6.45 -22.36
C ALA A 21 -9.03 6.43 -20.83
N SER A 22 -10.22 6.80 -20.33
CA SER A 22 -10.51 6.79 -18.89
C SER A 22 -10.50 5.38 -18.29
N LYS A 23 -10.89 4.36 -19.06
CA LYS A 23 -10.85 2.95 -18.62
C LYS A 23 -9.41 2.43 -18.54
N LEU A 24 -8.58 2.80 -19.52
CA LEU A 24 -7.15 2.47 -19.48
C LEU A 24 -6.44 3.19 -18.34
N GLU A 25 -6.78 4.44 -18.05
CA GLU A 25 -6.21 5.17 -16.93
C GLU A 25 -6.59 4.52 -15.59
N ALA A 26 -7.86 4.17 -15.40
CA ALA A 26 -8.29 3.43 -14.21
C ALA A 26 -7.59 2.06 -14.10
N ALA A 27 -7.42 1.35 -15.22
CA ALA A 27 -6.72 0.08 -15.25
C ALA A 27 -5.22 0.24 -14.96
N ARG A 28 -4.58 1.32 -15.43
CA ARG A 28 -3.20 1.67 -15.14
C ARG A 28 -3.02 1.90 -13.64
N LEU A 29 -3.85 2.75 -13.04
CA LEU A 29 -3.81 3.00 -11.60
C LEU A 29 -4.02 1.72 -10.79
N ALA A 30 -4.98 0.87 -11.20
CA ALA A 30 -5.23 -0.42 -10.55
C ALA A 30 -4.04 -1.40 -10.69
N THR A 31 -3.35 -1.39 -11.82
CA THR A 31 -2.24 -2.32 -12.10
C THR A 31 -0.93 -1.86 -11.48
N GLU A 32 -0.67 -0.55 -11.41
CA GLU A 32 0.43 0.04 -10.60
C GLU A 32 0.22 -0.27 -9.11
N ALA A 33 -1.03 -0.28 -8.66
CA ALA A 33 -1.46 -0.74 -7.36
C ALA A 33 -1.27 -2.26 -7.11
N GLY A 34 -0.98 -3.04 -8.16
CA GLY A 34 -0.76 -4.49 -8.07
C GLY A 34 -2.01 -5.34 -8.32
N CYS A 35 -3.16 -4.73 -8.60
CA CYS A 35 -4.39 -5.44 -8.95
C CYS A 35 -4.38 -5.81 -10.44
N THR A 36 -4.96 -6.96 -10.78
CA THR A 36 -5.30 -7.24 -12.19
C THR A 36 -6.55 -6.46 -12.56
N ALA A 37 -6.51 -5.75 -13.69
CA ALA A 37 -7.67 -5.08 -14.25
C ALA A 37 -8.25 -5.91 -15.41
N LEU A 38 -9.58 -6.01 -15.46
CA LEU A 38 -10.31 -6.69 -16.52
C LEU A 38 -11.34 -5.70 -17.11
N ILE A 39 -11.25 -5.47 -18.43
CA ILE A 39 -12.21 -4.65 -19.17
C ILE A 39 -13.06 -5.58 -20.03
N VAL A 40 -14.39 -5.56 -19.83
CA VAL A 40 -15.37 -6.38 -20.56
C VAL A 40 -16.48 -5.51 -21.15
N ASP A 41 -17.10 -6.01 -22.22
CA ASP A 41 -18.29 -5.39 -22.81
C ASP A 41 -19.53 -5.70 -21.96
N GLY A 42 -19.99 -4.72 -21.19
CA GLY A 42 -21.16 -4.86 -20.32
C GLY A 42 -22.50 -5.02 -21.04
N THR A 43 -22.54 -4.83 -22.36
CA THR A 43 -23.77 -5.07 -23.16
C THR A 43 -23.92 -6.54 -23.56
N ARG A 44 -22.85 -7.34 -23.45
CA ARG A 44 -22.88 -8.77 -23.72
C ARG A 44 -23.37 -9.53 -22.48
N PRO A 45 -24.44 -10.33 -22.61
CA PRO A 45 -24.89 -11.21 -21.54
C PRO A 45 -23.73 -12.08 -21.04
N GLU A 46 -23.65 -12.25 -19.72
CA GLU A 46 -22.70 -13.15 -19.05
C GLU A 46 -21.21 -12.84 -19.27
N ALA A 47 -20.85 -11.71 -19.91
CA ALA A 47 -19.46 -11.38 -20.22
C ALA A 47 -18.55 -11.38 -18.99
N LEU A 48 -19.05 -10.90 -17.84
CA LEU A 48 -18.30 -10.95 -16.59
C LEU A 48 -18.10 -12.39 -16.11
N THR A 49 -19.16 -13.19 -16.05
CA THR A 49 -19.10 -14.58 -15.59
C THR A 49 -18.15 -15.39 -16.47
N ARG A 50 -18.26 -15.25 -17.78
CA ARG A 50 -17.40 -15.93 -18.77
C ARG A 50 -15.95 -15.53 -18.63
N ALA A 51 -15.66 -14.24 -18.48
CA ALA A 51 -14.30 -13.76 -18.24
C ALA A 51 -13.70 -14.34 -16.95
N LEU A 52 -14.49 -14.48 -15.88
CA LEU A 52 -14.05 -15.09 -14.63
C LEU A 52 -13.81 -16.61 -14.75
N HIS A 53 -14.45 -17.28 -15.72
CA HIS A 53 -14.19 -18.69 -16.06
C HIS A 53 -12.99 -18.87 -17.00
N GLY A 54 -12.36 -17.78 -17.46
CA GLY A 54 -11.19 -17.82 -18.34
C GLY A 54 -11.51 -17.74 -19.83
N ASP A 55 -12.75 -17.46 -20.21
CA ASP A 55 -13.10 -17.23 -21.61
C ASP A 55 -12.48 -15.92 -22.12
N ASP A 56 -12.10 -15.91 -23.39
CA ASP A 56 -11.58 -14.73 -24.08
C ASP A 56 -12.73 -13.77 -24.51
N VAL A 57 -13.24 -13.00 -23.54
CA VAL A 57 -14.38 -12.08 -23.74
C VAL A 57 -14.10 -10.62 -23.35
N GLY A 58 -12.82 -10.22 -23.31
CA GLY A 58 -12.43 -8.86 -22.92
C GLY A 58 -10.92 -8.62 -23.01
N THR A 59 -10.42 -7.69 -22.20
CA THR A 59 -8.99 -7.36 -22.13
C THR A 59 -8.52 -7.42 -20.68
N VAL A 60 -7.54 -8.29 -20.42
CA VAL A 60 -6.87 -8.40 -19.12
C VAL A 60 -5.60 -7.58 -19.13
N ILE A 61 -5.44 -6.72 -18.13
CA ILE A 61 -4.24 -5.92 -17.91
C ILE A 61 -3.62 -6.39 -16.60
N TRP A 62 -2.44 -7.00 -16.72
CA TRP A 62 -1.70 -7.53 -15.58
C TRP A 62 -0.87 -6.44 -14.90
N PRO A 63 -0.71 -6.50 -13.56
CA PRO A 63 0.23 -5.63 -12.86
C PRO A 63 1.68 -5.95 -13.30
N PRO A 64 2.57 -4.95 -13.42
CA PRO A 64 3.97 -5.14 -13.83
C PRO A 64 4.77 -5.98 -12.82
N GLN A 65 4.33 -6.03 -11.56
CA GLN A 65 4.80 -6.98 -10.55
C GLN A 65 3.61 -7.53 -9.77
N ARG A 66 3.52 -8.86 -9.64
CA ARG A 66 2.60 -9.51 -8.70
C ARG A 66 3.05 -9.22 -7.27
N ARG A 67 2.50 -8.17 -6.65
CA ARG A 67 2.59 -7.99 -5.19
C ARG A 67 1.60 -8.94 -4.53
N PRO A 68 1.95 -9.63 -3.43
CA PRO A 68 0.98 -10.40 -2.65
C PRO A 68 -0.21 -9.50 -2.28
N ALA A 69 -1.44 -10.01 -2.37
CA ALA A 69 -2.66 -9.22 -2.09
C ALA A 69 -2.59 -8.47 -0.74
N ARG A 70 -1.97 -9.07 0.27
CA ARG A 70 -1.71 -8.49 1.60
C ARG A 70 -0.81 -7.25 1.61
N ARG A 71 -0.01 -7.01 0.56
CA ARG A 71 0.82 -5.79 0.44
C ARG A 71 0.17 -4.73 -0.45
N GLN A 72 -0.88 -5.07 -1.19
CA GLN A 72 -1.59 -4.14 -2.06
C GLN A 72 -2.39 -3.12 -1.24
N HIS A 73 -3.12 -3.56 -0.21
CA HIS A 73 -3.87 -2.62 0.65
C HIS A 73 -2.97 -1.60 1.37
N ILE A 74 -1.72 -1.97 1.68
CA ILE A 74 -0.71 -1.10 2.31
C ILE A 74 -0.23 -0.01 1.32
N ALA A 75 -0.09 -0.37 0.04
CA ALA A 75 0.35 0.54 -1.00
C ALA A 75 -0.76 1.52 -1.46
N ILE A 76 -2.01 1.07 -1.49
CA ILE A 76 -3.14 1.77 -2.15
C ILE A 76 -4.01 2.59 -1.18
N GLY A 77 -3.84 2.43 0.14
CA GLY A 77 -4.66 3.09 1.15
C GLY A 77 -4.74 4.62 0.96
N ARG A 78 -5.96 5.15 0.78
CA ARG A 78 -6.26 6.53 0.33
C ARG A 78 -6.37 7.59 1.44
N ALA A 79 -6.10 7.26 2.70
CA ALA A 79 -5.97 8.25 3.78
C ALA A 79 -5.12 7.64 4.91
N HIS A 80 -3.93 8.18 5.14
CA HIS A 80 -3.06 7.69 6.21
C HIS A 80 -3.50 8.35 7.51
N ALA A 81 -3.82 7.51 8.51
CA ALA A 81 -4.27 7.98 9.82
C ALA A 81 -3.12 8.67 10.61
N GLY A 82 -1.87 8.38 10.25
CA GLY A 82 -0.70 9.08 10.79
C GLY A 82 0.63 8.64 10.17
N ALA A 83 1.72 9.01 10.84
CA ALA A 83 3.08 8.69 10.41
C ALA A 83 3.99 8.34 11.60
N LEU A 84 4.92 7.41 11.36
CA LEU A 84 6.07 7.15 12.22
C LEU A 84 7.29 7.83 11.60
N VAL A 85 7.84 8.81 12.31
CA VAL A 85 9.06 9.47 11.90
C VAL A 85 10.23 8.67 12.44
N VAL A 86 11.09 8.21 11.55
CA VAL A 86 12.14 7.24 11.84
C VAL A 86 13.53 7.84 11.66
N ASN A 87 14.50 7.32 12.42
CA ASN A 87 15.89 7.73 12.28
C ASN A 87 16.55 7.10 11.03
N GLU A 88 17.71 7.64 10.65
CA GLU A 88 18.45 7.17 9.47
C GLU A 88 18.86 5.69 9.57
N GLY A 89 19.22 5.23 10.77
CA GLY A 89 19.58 3.83 11.02
C GLY A 89 18.42 2.87 10.76
N ALA A 90 17.20 3.26 11.13
CA ALA A 90 15.99 2.52 10.85
C ALA A 90 15.68 2.52 9.35
N ILE A 91 15.76 3.66 8.67
CA ILE A 91 15.57 3.74 7.20
C ILE A 91 16.55 2.82 6.48
N ALA A 92 17.83 2.85 6.86
CA ALA A 92 18.84 1.98 6.28
C ALA A 92 18.56 0.49 6.56
N ALA A 93 18.13 0.15 7.78
CA ALA A 93 17.79 -1.23 8.14
C ALA A 93 16.57 -1.75 7.38
N LEU A 94 15.53 -0.93 7.25
CA LEU A 94 14.32 -1.26 6.49
C LEU A 94 14.66 -1.49 5.02
N THR A 95 15.40 -0.57 4.41
CA THR A 95 15.75 -0.60 2.97
C THR A 95 16.71 -1.73 2.62
N HIS A 96 17.79 -1.90 3.38
CA HIS A 96 18.89 -2.79 2.98
C HIS A 96 18.85 -4.17 3.62
N ARG A 97 18.20 -4.32 4.79
CA ARG A 97 18.25 -5.57 5.57
C ARG A 97 16.91 -6.30 5.66
N LYS A 98 15.87 -5.79 4.99
CA LYS A 98 14.48 -6.30 5.09
C LYS A 98 14.07 -6.48 6.55
N ALA A 99 14.39 -5.49 7.39
CA ALA A 99 14.11 -5.50 8.82
C ALA A 99 12.65 -5.09 9.13
N SER A 100 12.22 -5.35 10.36
CA SER A 100 11.02 -4.75 10.94
C SER A 100 11.36 -3.40 11.58
N LEU A 101 10.38 -2.51 11.70
CA LEU A 101 10.55 -1.25 12.44
C LEU A 101 10.38 -1.50 13.94
N LEU A 102 11.49 -1.45 14.67
CA LEU A 102 11.51 -1.53 16.13
C LEU A 102 11.27 -0.15 16.76
N PRO A 103 10.80 -0.08 18.02
CA PRO A 103 10.50 1.20 18.66
C PRO A 103 11.72 2.14 18.78
N ILE A 104 12.91 1.57 18.98
CA ILE A 104 14.20 2.29 19.04
C ILE A 104 14.50 3.11 17.77
N GLY A 105 13.88 2.72 16.64
CA GLY A 105 14.03 3.39 15.35
C GLY A 105 13.10 4.58 15.15
N VAL A 106 12.13 4.80 16.03
CA VAL A 106 11.12 5.86 15.92
C VAL A 106 11.52 7.07 16.75
N LEU A 107 11.55 8.23 16.12
CA LEU A 107 11.86 9.54 16.70
C LEU A 107 10.62 10.25 17.22
N ARG A 108 9.52 10.20 16.45
CA ARG A 108 8.23 10.76 16.84
C ARG A 108 7.07 10.10 16.09
N VAL A 109 5.87 10.27 16.61
CA VAL A 109 4.61 9.77 16.02
C VAL A 109 3.72 10.96 15.71
N GLU A 110 3.22 11.03 14.47
CA GLU A 110 2.33 12.08 13.97
C GLU A 110 0.94 11.50 13.66
N GLY A 111 -0.12 12.29 13.87
CA GLY A 111 -1.50 11.86 13.65
C GLY A 111 -2.03 10.94 14.75
N ASP A 112 -3.19 10.35 14.51
CA ASP A 112 -3.85 9.41 15.43
C ASP A 112 -4.37 8.20 14.66
N PHE A 113 -4.17 7.01 15.20
CA PHE A 113 -4.40 5.75 14.51
C PHE A 113 -4.53 4.58 15.49
N GLY A 114 -5.27 3.56 15.09
CA GLY A 114 -5.42 2.31 15.82
C GLY A 114 -4.39 1.25 15.39
N SER A 115 -4.28 0.20 16.20
CA SER A 115 -3.58 -1.03 15.78
C SER A 115 -4.25 -1.62 14.54
N GLY A 116 -3.45 -1.99 13.53
CA GLY A 116 -3.94 -2.49 12.25
C GLY A 116 -4.11 -1.44 11.16
N ASP A 117 -3.96 -0.15 11.51
CA ASP A 117 -4.01 0.92 10.52
C ASP A 117 -2.71 1.02 9.71
N VAL A 118 -2.83 1.58 8.51
CA VAL A 118 -1.69 1.90 7.65
C VAL A 118 -1.17 3.29 7.99
N VAL A 119 0.13 3.38 8.27
CA VAL A 119 0.83 4.64 8.53
C VAL A 119 1.98 4.84 7.56
N GLU A 120 2.37 6.09 7.38
CA GLU A 120 3.58 6.44 6.62
C GLU A 120 4.84 6.27 7.48
N LEU A 121 5.94 5.90 6.82
CA LEU A 121 7.27 5.92 7.40
C LEU A 121 8.02 7.12 6.82
N ARG A 122 8.26 8.13 7.65
CA ARG A 122 8.87 9.40 7.24
C ARG A 122 10.25 9.57 7.85
N ASP A 123 11.14 10.27 7.15
CA ASP A 123 12.38 10.75 7.77
C ASP A 123 12.18 12.11 8.47
N GLY A 124 13.25 12.62 9.09
CA GLY A 124 13.23 13.92 9.76
C GLY A 124 12.93 15.11 8.84
N SER A 125 13.12 14.97 7.52
CA SER A 125 12.79 15.99 6.51
C SER A 125 11.32 15.96 6.09
N GLY A 126 10.57 14.92 6.48
CA GLY A 126 9.19 14.70 6.09
C GLY A 126 9.03 13.88 4.80
N ARG A 127 10.12 13.41 4.18
CA ARG A 127 10.04 12.52 3.02
C ARG A 127 9.50 11.16 3.44
N VAL A 128 8.54 10.64 2.67
CA VAL A 128 7.98 9.29 2.84
C VAL A 128 8.91 8.27 2.19
N HIS A 129 9.33 7.26 2.96
CA HIS A 129 10.19 6.16 2.51
C HIS A 129 9.40 4.85 2.31
N GLY A 130 8.18 4.81 2.82
CA GLY A 130 7.30 3.66 2.70
C GLY A 130 6.07 3.77 3.59
N ARG A 131 5.30 2.68 3.62
CA ARG A 131 4.10 2.55 4.42
C ARG A 131 4.09 1.19 5.12
N GLY A 132 3.39 1.10 6.24
CA GLY A 132 3.22 -0.17 6.92
C GLY A 132 2.03 -0.23 7.84
N VAL A 133 1.63 -1.45 8.18
CA VAL A 133 0.55 -1.72 9.14
C VAL A 133 1.13 -1.72 10.54
N VAL A 134 0.63 -0.86 11.41
CA VAL A 134 1.09 -0.76 12.80
C VAL A 134 0.50 -1.87 13.67
N ASN A 135 1.31 -2.35 14.61
CA ASN A 135 0.93 -3.36 15.61
C ASN A 135 0.37 -2.74 16.90
N TYR A 136 0.53 -1.44 17.06
CA TYR A 136 0.18 -0.67 18.25
C TYR A 136 -0.51 0.62 17.81
N ASP A 137 -1.45 1.12 18.62
CA ASP A 137 -2.07 2.42 18.39
C ASP A 137 -1.07 3.57 18.55
N ALA A 138 -1.51 4.79 18.22
CA ALA A 138 -0.65 5.97 18.28
C ALA A 138 -0.15 6.29 19.68
N GLN A 139 -0.95 6.04 20.74
CA GLN A 139 -0.55 6.33 22.12
C GLN A 139 0.56 5.37 22.58
N ALA A 140 0.39 4.07 22.34
CA ALA A 140 1.39 3.05 22.61
C ALA A 140 2.67 3.29 21.78
N CYS A 141 2.54 3.63 20.49
CA CYS A 141 3.70 3.97 19.66
C CYS A 141 4.47 5.18 20.22
N ARG A 142 3.78 6.22 20.73
CA ARG A 142 4.42 7.38 21.36
C ARG A 142 5.17 6.98 22.64
N ALA A 143 4.57 6.14 23.47
CA ALA A 143 5.19 5.66 24.71
C ALA A 143 6.42 4.77 24.44
N LEU A 144 6.40 4.00 23.35
CA LEU A 144 7.49 3.09 22.98
C LEU A 144 8.59 3.74 22.13
N ALA A 145 8.35 4.91 21.55
CA ALA A 145 9.32 5.58 20.66
C ALA A 145 10.67 5.78 21.37
N GLY A 146 11.75 5.36 20.71
CA GLY A 146 13.10 5.47 21.26
C GLY A 146 13.47 4.43 22.32
N HIS A 147 12.58 3.47 22.64
CA HIS A 147 12.87 2.40 23.61
C HIS A 147 13.29 1.10 22.94
N HIS A 148 13.98 0.24 23.70
CA HIS A 148 14.28 -1.11 23.23
C HIS A 148 13.03 -1.99 23.31
N SER A 149 12.87 -2.92 22.36
CA SER A 149 11.73 -3.86 22.35
C SER A 149 11.57 -4.62 23.67
N ALA A 150 12.68 -4.91 24.37
CA ALA A 150 12.71 -5.54 25.69
C ALA A 150 11.98 -4.74 26.78
N GLU A 151 11.78 -3.43 26.59
CA GLU A 151 11.11 -2.55 27.55
C GLU A 151 9.60 -2.46 27.33
N ILE A 152 9.05 -3.03 26.25
CA ILE A 152 7.62 -2.92 25.90
C ILE A 152 6.71 -3.35 27.05
N ASP A 153 6.95 -4.52 27.65
CA ASP A 153 6.16 -5.02 28.79
C ASP A 153 6.15 -4.04 29.96
N ARG A 154 7.30 -3.41 30.23
CA ARG A 154 7.46 -2.45 31.33
C ARG A 154 6.70 -1.15 31.05
N ILE A 155 6.69 -0.70 29.80
CA ILE A 155 6.11 0.59 29.40
C ILE A 155 4.59 0.49 29.23
N LEU A 156 4.10 -0.58 28.59
CA LEU A 156 2.68 -0.74 28.29
C LEU A 156 1.93 -1.63 29.29
N GLY A 157 2.65 -2.41 30.11
CA GLY A 157 2.07 -3.45 30.96
C GLY A 157 1.73 -4.74 30.21
N TRP A 158 2.00 -4.80 28.91
CA TRP A 158 1.79 -5.97 28.04
C TRP A 158 2.67 -5.89 26.79
N ARG A 159 2.99 -7.03 26.17
CA ARG A 159 3.65 -7.13 24.86
C ARG A 159 2.90 -8.09 23.95
N GLY A 160 2.44 -7.59 22.81
CA GLY A 160 1.95 -8.41 21.71
C GLY A 160 3.01 -8.66 20.63
N TYR A 161 3.86 -7.67 20.34
CA TYR A 161 4.87 -7.72 19.28
C TYR A 161 6.16 -7.02 19.69
N ASP A 162 7.31 -7.47 19.19
CA ASP A 162 8.59 -6.78 19.40
C ASP A 162 8.80 -5.56 18.49
N ALA A 163 8.05 -5.51 17.38
CA ALA A 163 8.14 -4.47 16.36
C ALA A 163 6.86 -3.63 16.33
N LEU A 164 6.99 -2.34 16.02
CA LEU A 164 5.86 -1.47 15.74
C LEU A 164 5.26 -1.76 14.36
N VAL A 165 6.10 -2.09 13.38
CA VAL A 165 5.69 -2.57 12.05
C VAL A 165 6.56 -3.75 11.67
N THR A 166 5.95 -4.91 11.39
CA THR A 166 6.72 -6.07 10.93
C THR A 166 7.13 -5.93 9.47
N ARG A 167 8.26 -6.53 9.10
CA ARG A 167 8.74 -6.61 7.70
C ARG A 167 7.65 -7.03 6.71
N ASP A 168 6.81 -7.99 7.07
CA ASP A 168 5.79 -8.52 6.16
C ASP A 168 4.60 -7.59 5.97
N ASN A 169 4.47 -6.62 6.86
CA ASN A 169 3.47 -5.56 6.88
C ASN A 169 4.03 -4.24 6.37
N LEU A 170 5.11 -4.26 5.59
CA LEU A 170 5.85 -3.08 5.19
C LEU A 170 6.08 -3.06 3.67
N VAL A 171 5.86 -1.89 3.08
CA VAL A 171 6.10 -1.61 1.66
C VAL A 171 7.03 -0.39 1.59
N LEU A 172 8.20 -0.57 0.98
CA LEU A 172 9.18 0.49 0.74
C LEU A 172 9.17 0.93 -0.72
N GLY A 173 9.54 2.19 -0.95
CA GLY A 173 9.59 2.82 -2.27
C GLY A 173 8.93 4.19 -2.24
N GLU A 174 9.15 4.97 -3.31
CA GLU A 174 8.41 6.22 -3.49
C GLU A 174 6.92 5.89 -3.61
N VAL A 175 6.10 6.53 -2.76
CA VAL A 175 4.65 6.40 -2.73
C VAL A 175 3.99 7.73 -2.99
#